data_AF-A0A355HC87-F1
#
_entry.id   AF-A0A355HC87-F1
#
_cell.length_a   1.000
_cell.length_b   1.000
_cell.length_c   1.000
_cell.angle_alpha   90.00
_cell.angle_beta   90.00
_cell.angle_gamma   90.00
#
_symmetry.space_group_name_H-M   'P 1'
#
loop_
_entity.id
_entity.type
_entity.pdbx_description
1 polymer ?
#
loop_
_entity_poly.entity_id
_entity_poly.type
_entity_poly.pdbx_seq_one_letter_code
_entity_poly.pdbx_strand_id
1 'polypeptide(L)'
;FEKTGYTGPLQVTAIRKNGVWHAIEYNIRLGVTTTALLLRMLKNPVDVLLEVVRNQTPVLEWHAEKYFGCTLTLAGYGYPYVVPSVPKLPVEVSVPLECDLWWNEVDEEGGQLYMANHKNYEMGHRIADVNACAPVMDSAVKLIENEIRKLRCLGSYYRLDLKELAAKYSSLLTSEKAALR
;
A
#
# COMPACT_ATOMS: atom_id res chain seq x y z
N PHE A 1 -10.95 -12.06 -20.34
CA PHE A 1 -11.73 -12.40 -19.13
C PHE A 1 -12.96 -13.23 -19.47
N GLU A 2 -13.82 -12.81 -20.42
CA GLU A 2 -14.98 -13.61 -20.84
C GLU A 2 -14.62 -15.04 -21.31
N LYS A 3 -13.57 -15.17 -22.14
CA LYS A 3 -13.10 -16.48 -22.62
C LYS A 3 -12.66 -17.45 -21.51
N THR A 4 -12.25 -16.93 -20.36
CA THR A 4 -11.74 -17.73 -19.24
C THR A 4 -12.72 -17.82 -18.07
N GLY A 5 -13.85 -17.11 -18.13
CA GLY A 5 -14.77 -16.98 -17.00
C GLY A 5 -14.10 -16.45 -15.74
N TYR A 6 -13.10 -15.56 -15.87
CA TYR A 6 -12.37 -15.07 -14.70
C TYR A 6 -13.27 -14.21 -13.81
N THR A 7 -13.34 -14.60 -12.53
CA THR A 7 -14.04 -13.87 -11.47
C THR A 7 -13.03 -13.49 -10.40
N GLY A 8 -12.84 -12.20 -10.18
CA GLY A 8 -11.92 -11.71 -9.18
C GLY A 8 -11.48 -10.27 -9.44
N PRO A 9 -10.72 -9.68 -8.51
CA PRO A 9 -10.15 -8.36 -8.70
C PRO A 9 -9.14 -8.37 -9.86
N LEU A 10 -9.19 -7.33 -10.68
CA LEU A 10 -8.20 -7.06 -11.72
C LEU A 10 -7.61 -5.68 -11.47
N GLN A 11 -6.34 -5.63 -11.05
CA GLN A 11 -5.61 -4.38 -10.95
C GLN A 11 -4.87 -4.11 -12.26
N VAL A 12 -5.14 -2.96 -12.86
CA VAL A 12 -4.50 -2.51 -14.10
C VAL A 12 -3.52 -1.39 -13.78
N THR A 13 -2.24 -1.62 -14.01
CA THR A 13 -1.24 -0.54 -13.97
C THR A 13 -1.22 0.11 -15.34
N ALA A 14 -1.40 1.43 -15.41
CA ALA A 14 -1.52 2.16 -16.67
C ALA A 14 -0.68 3.44 -16.68
N ILE A 15 -0.36 3.90 -17.88
CA ILE A 15 0.25 5.20 -18.13
C ILE A 15 -0.66 6.03 -19.03
N ARG A 16 -0.81 7.32 -18.72
CA ARG A 16 -1.52 8.27 -19.56
C ARG A 16 -0.54 8.98 -20.49
N LYS A 17 -0.71 8.83 -21.80
CA LYS A 17 0.08 9.51 -22.83
C LYS A 17 -0.85 10.22 -23.80
N ASN A 18 -0.65 11.53 -24.00
CA ASN A 18 -1.47 12.36 -24.90
C ASN A 18 -2.99 12.22 -24.64
N GLY A 19 -3.39 12.18 -23.35
CA GLY A 19 -4.78 12.05 -22.94
C GLY A 19 -5.33 10.62 -22.95
N VAL A 20 -4.63 9.65 -23.52
CA VAL A 20 -5.05 8.24 -23.66
C VAL A 20 -4.37 7.36 -22.60
N TRP A 21 -5.14 6.48 -21.98
CA TRP A 21 -4.63 5.48 -21.05
C TRP A 21 -4.14 4.23 -21.78
N HIS A 22 -2.94 3.78 -21.45
CA HIS A 22 -2.34 2.55 -21.96
C HIS A 22 -2.01 1.63 -20.79
N ALA A 23 -2.47 0.39 -20.84
CA ALA A 23 -2.09 -0.61 -19.84
C ALA A 23 -0.60 -0.95 -19.98
N ILE A 24 0.10 -0.98 -18.86
CA ILE A 24 1.48 -1.49 -18.73
C ILE A 24 1.43 -2.96 -18.34
N GLU A 25 0.62 -3.30 -17.34
CA GLU A 25 0.47 -4.67 -16.84
C GLU A 25 -0.91 -4.89 -16.21
N TYR A 26 -1.27 -6.17 -16.11
CA TYR A 26 -2.48 -6.66 -15.47
C TYR A 26 -2.09 -7.59 -14.32
N ASN A 27 -2.71 -7.36 -13.16
CA ASN A 27 -2.54 -8.20 -11.99
C ASN A 27 -3.89 -8.82 -11.62
N ILE A 28 -3.96 -10.16 -11.60
CA ILE A 28 -5.17 -10.95 -11.28
C ILE A 28 -5.40 -11.07 -9.76
N ARG A 29 -4.99 -10.05 -9.02
CA ARG A 29 -5.10 -9.94 -7.57
C ARG A 29 -5.01 -8.48 -7.16
N LEU A 30 -5.53 -8.16 -5.98
CA LEU A 30 -5.30 -6.84 -5.38
C LEU A 30 -3.81 -6.69 -5.05
N GLY A 31 -3.25 -5.51 -5.32
CA GLY A 31 -1.85 -5.20 -5.06
C GLY A 31 -1.56 -5.09 -3.57
N VAL A 32 -0.40 -5.57 -3.14
CA VAL A 32 -0.03 -5.64 -1.72
C VAL A 32 -0.15 -4.29 -0.99
N THR A 33 0.34 -3.19 -1.58
CA THR A 33 0.27 -1.86 -0.96
C THR A 33 -1.07 -1.16 -1.16
N THR A 34 -1.76 -1.42 -2.28
CA THR A 34 -3.04 -0.77 -2.62
C THR A 34 -4.22 -1.40 -1.90
N THR A 35 -4.15 -2.69 -1.57
CA THR A 35 -5.24 -3.43 -0.90
C THR A 35 -5.60 -2.80 0.44
N ALA A 36 -4.59 -2.53 1.28
CA ALA A 36 -4.80 -1.96 2.61
C ALA A 36 -5.61 -0.65 2.54
N LEU A 37 -5.25 0.22 1.61
CA LEU A 37 -5.93 1.49 1.40
C LEU A 37 -7.34 1.30 0.84
N LEU A 38 -7.49 0.55 -0.25
CA LEU A 38 -8.80 0.34 -0.89
C LEU A 38 -9.82 -0.22 0.10
N LEU A 39 -9.44 -1.25 0.87
CA LEU A 39 -10.32 -1.84 1.87
C LEU A 39 -10.68 -0.85 3.00
N ARG A 40 -9.73 0.01 3.42
CA ARG A 40 -9.98 1.02 4.46
C ARG A 40 -10.87 2.17 3.97
N MET A 41 -10.81 2.49 2.67
CA MET A 41 -11.59 3.54 2.01
C MET A 41 -13.04 3.13 1.73
N LEU A 42 -13.30 1.83 1.53
CA LEU A 42 -14.66 1.29 1.40
C LEU A 42 -15.41 1.31 2.73
N LYS A 43 -16.73 1.56 2.67
CA LYS A 43 -17.61 1.50 3.86
C LYS A 43 -17.84 0.06 4.34
N ASN A 44 -17.91 -0.88 3.41
CA ASN A 44 -18.30 -2.27 3.62
C ASN A 44 -17.36 -3.25 2.84
N PRO A 45 -16.04 -3.22 3.11
CA PRO A 45 -15.06 -3.97 2.31
C PRO A 45 -15.28 -5.49 2.32
N VAL A 46 -15.74 -6.06 3.43
CA VAL A 46 -15.99 -7.50 3.54
C VAL A 46 -17.15 -7.92 2.64
N ASP A 47 -18.25 -7.18 2.65
CA ASP A 47 -19.42 -7.48 1.82
C ASP A 47 -19.08 -7.35 0.33
N VAL A 48 -18.34 -6.31 -0.05
CA VAL A 48 -17.81 -6.13 -1.41
C VAL A 48 -16.99 -7.36 -1.85
N LEU A 49 -16.09 -7.86 -0.99
CA LEU A 49 -15.30 -9.04 -1.31
C LEU A 49 -16.16 -10.31 -1.41
N LEU A 50 -17.19 -10.46 -0.56
CA LEU A 50 -18.12 -11.59 -0.62
C LEU A 50 -18.95 -11.58 -1.91
N GLU A 51 -19.38 -10.41 -2.37
CA GLU A 51 -20.08 -10.25 -3.66
C GLU A 51 -19.17 -10.70 -4.83
N VAL A 52 -17.90 -10.29 -4.83
CA VAL A 52 -16.92 -10.73 -5.83
C VAL A 52 -16.76 -12.26 -5.82
N VAL A 53 -16.62 -12.88 -4.64
CA VAL A 53 -16.50 -14.34 -4.50
C VAL A 53 -17.76 -15.07 -4.99
N ARG A 54 -18.94 -14.44 -4.83
CA ARG A 54 -20.22 -14.95 -5.32
C ARG A 54 -20.46 -14.68 -6.81
N ASN A 55 -19.47 -14.16 -7.54
CA ASN A 55 -19.59 -13.75 -8.94
C ASN A 55 -20.71 -12.72 -9.17
N GLN A 56 -20.88 -11.81 -8.22
CA GLN A 56 -21.81 -10.70 -8.28
C GLN A 56 -21.05 -9.41 -8.62
N THR A 57 -21.73 -8.44 -9.21
CA THR A 57 -21.17 -7.10 -9.44
C THR A 57 -21.29 -6.30 -8.14
N PRO A 58 -20.17 -5.97 -7.46
CA PRO A 58 -20.26 -5.30 -6.18
C PRO A 58 -20.64 -3.83 -6.31
N VAL A 59 -21.35 -3.31 -5.32
CA VAL A 59 -21.62 -1.87 -5.19
C VAL A 59 -20.57 -1.25 -4.27
N LEU A 60 -19.76 -0.34 -4.82
CA LEU A 60 -18.65 0.28 -4.09
C LEU A 60 -19.10 1.60 -3.45
N GLU A 61 -19.22 1.61 -2.13
CA GLU A 61 -19.46 2.83 -1.35
C GLU A 61 -18.21 3.27 -0.62
N TRP A 62 -17.88 4.56 -0.74
CA TRP A 62 -16.62 5.13 -0.23
C TRP A 62 -16.86 6.08 0.95
N HIS A 63 -15.92 6.08 1.88
CA HIS A 63 -15.80 7.06 2.95
C HIS A 63 -15.31 8.40 2.40
N ALA A 64 -16.10 9.46 2.52
CA ALA A 64 -15.74 10.81 2.04
C ALA A 64 -14.54 11.39 2.80
N GLU A 65 -14.40 11.04 4.07
CA GLU A 65 -13.29 11.41 4.95
C GLU A 65 -12.00 10.65 4.67
N LYS A 66 -12.03 9.62 3.83
CA LYS A 66 -10.88 8.78 3.46
C LYS A 66 -10.57 8.84 1.96
N TYR A 67 -10.87 9.98 1.33
CA TYR A 67 -10.79 10.10 -0.12
C TYR A 67 -9.38 9.89 -0.71
N PHE A 68 -8.34 10.34 -0.01
CA PHE A 68 -6.95 10.10 -0.39
C PHE A 68 -6.34 9.04 0.52
N GLY A 69 -5.83 7.97 -0.07
CA GLY A 69 -4.95 7.00 0.58
C GLY A 69 -3.49 7.28 0.26
N CYS A 70 -2.63 7.18 1.25
CA CYS A 70 -1.18 7.25 1.10
C CYS A 70 -0.57 6.03 1.79
N THR A 71 0.54 5.52 1.26
CA THR A 71 1.26 4.38 1.84
C THR A 71 2.75 4.62 1.76
N LEU A 72 3.48 4.21 2.80
CA LEU A 72 4.93 4.26 2.83
C LEU A 72 5.48 2.97 3.42
N THR A 73 6.28 2.29 2.61
CA THR A 73 6.94 1.04 2.99
C THR A 73 8.20 1.33 3.80
N LEU A 74 8.33 0.68 4.96
CA LEU A 74 9.61 0.47 5.63
C LEU A 74 10.28 -0.75 4.98
N ALA A 75 11.27 -0.48 4.14
CA ALA A 75 12.07 -1.52 3.52
C ALA A 75 13.19 -1.94 4.47
N GLY A 76 13.44 -3.24 4.56
CA GLY A 76 14.57 -3.82 5.27
C GLY A 76 15.85 -3.81 4.45
N TYR A 77 16.94 -4.21 5.10
CA TYR A 77 18.25 -4.29 4.48
C TYR A 77 18.25 -5.21 3.25
N GLY A 78 18.79 -4.72 2.13
CA GLY A 78 18.95 -5.49 0.89
C GLY A 78 17.88 -5.24 -0.18
N TYR A 79 16.70 -4.74 0.20
CA TYR A 79 15.65 -4.41 -0.78
C TYR A 79 16.15 -3.46 -1.90
N PRO A 80 15.63 -3.51 -3.15
CA PRO A 80 14.81 -4.57 -3.74
C PRO A 80 15.64 -5.75 -4.26
N TYR A 81 16.93 -5.81 -3.94
CA TYR A 81 17.79 -6.88 -4.37
C TYR A 81 17.59 -8.09 -3.49
N VAL A 82 17.78 -9.24 -4.11
CA VAL A 82 17.84 -10.48 -3.37
C VAL A 82 19.25 -10.63 -2.79
N VAL A 83 19.37 -10.61 -1.47
CA VAL A 83 20.66 -10.83 -0.80
C VAL A 83 20.75 -12.26 -0.24
N PRO A 84 21.94 -12.89 -0.20
CA PRO A 84 22.08 -14.30 0.20
C PRO A 84 21.69 -14.58 1.65
N SER A 85 21.74 -13.56 2.50
CA SER A 85 21.32 -13.67 3.89
C SER A 85 20.94 -12.30 4.43
N VAL A 86 19.87 -12.29 5.23
CA VAL A 86 19.49 -11.15 6.05
C VAL A 86 19.52 -11.55 7.52
N PRO A 87 20.23 -10.79 8.37
CA PRO A 87 20.24 -11.06 9.80
C PRO A 87 18.85 -10.84 10.40
N LYS A 88 18.55 -11.59 11.47
CA LYS A 88 17.38 -11.34 12.30
C LYS A 88 17.60 -10.04 13.06
N LEU A 89 16.94 -8.96 12.64
CA LEU A 89 17.11 -7.63 13.22
C LEU A 89 15.83 -7.20 13.94
N PRO A 90 15.92 -6.63 15.15
CA PRO A 90 14.75 -6.21 15.90
C PRO A 90 14.01 -5.09 15.17
N VAL A 91 12.68 -5.19 15.17
CA VAL A 91 11.77 -4.18 14.67
C VAL A 91 11.07 -3.56 15.87
N GLU A 92 11.23 -2.25 16.03
CA GLU A 92 10.67 -1.50 17.14
C GLU A 92 9.59 -0.54 16.65
N VAL A 93 8.50 -0.47 17.41
CA VAL A 93 7.50 0.59 17.31
C VAL A 93 7.60 1.39 18.61
N SER A 94 8.20 2.57 18.54
CA SER A 94 8.58 3.33 19.75
C SER A 94 7.37 3.86 20.53
N VAL A 95 6.29 4.19 19.81
CA VAL A 95 5.01 4.63 20.37
C VAL A 95 3.86 4.16 19.46
N PRO A 96 2.63 4.01 19.96
CA PRO A 96 1.48 3.66 19.14
C PRO A 96 1.30 4.58 17.93
N LEU A 97 0.86 3.98 16.82
CA LEU A 97 0.56 4.71 15.60
C LEU A 97 -0.86 5.28 15.64
N GLU A 98 -1.04 6.42 14.98
CA GLU A 98 -2.34 7.07 14.73
C GLU A 98 -2.95 6.66 13.37
N CYS A 99 -2.29 5.76 12.66
CA CYS A 99 -2.73 5.25 11.36
C CYS A 99 -2.54 3.72 11.28
N ASP A 100 -2.91 3.15 10.14
CA ASP A 100 -2.86 1.70 9.97
C ASP A 100 -1.45 1.21 9.66
N LEU A 101 -1.08 0.10 10.28
CA LEU A 101 0.19 -0.59 10.06
C LEU A 101 -0.07 -1.98 9.51
N TRP A 102 0.57 -2.31 8.39
CA TRP A 102 0.52 -3.63 7.79
C TRP A 102 1.90 -4.28 7.86
N TRP A 103 2.02 -5.35 8.65
CA TRP A 103 3.23 -6.15 8.73
C TRP A 103 3.37 -7.03 7.49
N ASN A 104 4.57 -7.05 6.90
CA ASN A 104 4.89 -7.89 5.76
C ASN A 104 5.80 -9.04 6.23
N GLU A 105 7.12 -8.93 6.05
CA GLU A 105 8.09 -9.99 6.35
C GLU A 105 8.71 -9.79 7.74
N VAL A 106 7.93 -10.08 8.78
CA VAL A 106 8.35 -10.03 10.18
C VAL A 106 7.97 -11.30 10.94
N ASP A 107 8.82 -11.69 11.88
CA ASP A 107 8.59 -12.77 12.84
C ASP A 107 8.39 -12.20 14.24
N GLU A 108 7.72 -12.97 15.10
CA GLU A 108 7.58 -12.67 16.53
C GLU A 108 8.28 -13.75 17.35
N GLU A 109 9.09 -13.33 18.33
CA GLU A 109 9.71 -14.22 19.31
C GLU A 109 9.71 -13.55 20.69
N GLY A 110 9.00 -14.15 21.65
CA GLY A 110 9.00 -13.71 23.05
C GLY A 110 8.39 -12.32 23.29
N GLY A 111 7.44 -11.91 22.46
CA GLY A 111 6.79 -10.60 22.42
C GLY A 111 7.54 -9.55 21.58
N GLN A 112 8.70 -9.89 21.02
CA GLN A 112 9.52 -8.98 20.22
C GLN A 112 9.40 -9.27 18.73
N LEU A 113 9.22 -8.22 17.93
CA LEU A 113 9.20 -8.33 16.48
C LEU A 113 10.62 -8.28 15.91
N TYR A 114 10.83 -9.07 14.87
CA TYR A 114 12.06 -9.11 14.11
C TYR A 114 11.75 -9.11 12.62
N MET A 115 12.64 -8.55 11.82
CA MET A 115 12.61 -8.80 10.38
C MET A 115 12.80 -10.30 10.15
N ALA A 116 11.97 -10.87 9.28
CA ALA A 116 12.09 -12.27 8.90
C ALA A 116 13.49 -12.53 8.37
N ASN A 117 14.18 -13.51 8.97
CA ASN A 117 15.53 -13.86 8.56
C ASN A 117 15.49 -14.95 7.50
N HIS A 118 16.47 -14.93 6.61
CA HIS A 118 16.61 -16.00 5.64
C HIS A 118 18.07 -16.22 5.23
N LYS A 119 18.29 -17.38 4.62
CA LYS A 119 19.57 -17.85 4.09
C LYS A 119 19.45 -18.20 2.60
N ASN A 120 18.46 -17.64 1.93
CA ASN A 120 18.14 -17.99 0.55
C ASN A 120 17.75 -16.73 -0.24
N TYR A 121 17.40 -16.93 -1.50
CA TYR A 121 17.14 -15.85 -2.44
C TYR A 121 15.64 -15.53 -2.59
N GLU A 122 14.80 -15.90 -1.62
CA GLU A 122 13.34 -15.98 -1.84
C GLU A 122 12.53 -14.86 -1.19
N MET A 123 13.12 -13.95 -0.42
CA MET A 123 12.36 -12.94 0.31
C MET A 123 12.62 -11.50 -0.16
N GLY A 124 11.56 -10.70 -0.12
CA GLY A 124 11.49 -9.35 -0.66
C GLY A 124 11.73 -8.25 0.36
N HIS A 125 12.20 -8.56 1.57
CA HIS A 125 12.73 -7.67 2.59
C HIS A 125 11.84 -6.47 2.96
N ARG A 126 10.53 -6.53 2.75
CA ARG A 126 9.62 -5.45 3.17
C ARG A 126 9.17 -5.72 4.60
N ILE A 127 9.47 -4.80 5.52
CA ILE A 127 9.16 -4.98 6.94
C ILE A 127 7.68 -4.65 7.16
N ALA A 128 7.26 -3.46 6.74
CA ALA A 128 5.90 -2.98 6.96
C ALA A 128 5.48 -1.91 5.96
N ASP A 129 4.17 -1.73 5.81
CA ASP A 129 3.57 -0.59 5.13
C ASP A 129 2.79 0.24 6.15
N VAL A 130 3.10 1.54 6.24
CA VAL A 130 2.35 2.52 7.03
C VAL A 130 1.33 3.19 6.11
N ASN A 131 0.06 3.14 6.50
CA ASN A 131 -1.05 3.52 5.63
C ASN A 131 -1.94 4.56 6.33
N ALA A 132 -2.20 5.67 5.63
CA ALA A 132 -3.12 6.69 6.09
C ALA A 132 -4.14 7.04 5.02
N CYS A 133 -5.36 7.31 5.47
CA CYS A 133 -6.39 7.89 4.64
C CYS A 133 -6.80 9.25 5.21
N ALA A 134 -7.11 10.21 4.33
CA ALA A 134 -7.53 11.55 4.71
C ALA A 134 -8.44 12.18 3.63
N PRO A 135 -9.20 13.23 3.94
CA PRO A 135 -10.01 13.93 2.92
C PRO A 135 -9.16 14.74 1.92
N VAL A 136 -7.90 15.04 2.28
CA VAL A 136 -6.96 15.82 1.46
C VAL A 136 -5.60 15.12 1.46
N MET A 137 -4.94 15.06 0.30
CA MET A 137 -3.67 14.37 0.08
C MET A 137 -2.56 14.82 1.04
N ASP A 138 -2.37 16.13 1.21
CA ASP A 138 -1.34 16.68 2.11
C ASP A 138 -1.48 16.18 3.55
N SER A 139 -2.72 15.99 4.03
CA SER A 139 -2.99 15.46 5.37
C SER A 139 -2.57 13.99 5.48
N ALA A 140 -2.86 13.16 4.47
CA ALA A 140 -2.44 11.76 4.45
C ALA A 140 -0.91 11.62 4.38
N VAL A 141 -0.25 12.44 3.54
CA VAL A 141 1.23 12.46 3.43
C VAL A 141 1.86 12.90 4.75
N LYS A 142 1.38 14.00 5.35
CA LYS A 142 1.90 14.50 6.63
C LYS A 142 1.76 13.47 7.74
N LEU A 143 0.61 12.79 7.82
CA LEU A 143 0.39 11.75 8.80
C LEU A 143 1.42 10.63 8.62
N ILE A 144 1.55 10.06 7.42
CA ILE A 144 2.49 8.96 7.17
C ILE A 144 3.94 9.33 7.43
N GLU A 145 4.38 10.52 7.01
CA GLU A 145 5.76 10.96 7.28
C GLU A 145 6.03 11.05 8.79
N ASN A 146 5.03 11.44 9.59
CA ASN A 146 5.15 11.44 11.05
C ASN A 146 5.15 10.02 11.62
N GLU A 147 4.25 9.16 11.15
CA GLU A 147 4.05 7.82 11.69
C GLU A 147 5.19 6.85 11.35
N ILE A 148 5.76 6.91 10.14
CA ILE A 148 6.87 6.04 9.73
C ILE A 148 8.10 6.20 10.63
N ARG A 149 8.33 7.40 11.20
CA ARG A 149 9.47 7.71 12.08
C ARG A 149 9.39 6.99 13.43
N LYS A 150 8.21 6.48 13.79
CA LYS A 150 7.97 5.69 15.01
C LYS A 150 8.45 4.25 14.84
N LEU A 151 8.65 3.78 13.61
CA LEU A 151 9.19 2.46 13.31
C LEU A 151 10.70 2.52 13.13
N ARG A 152 11.40 1.53 13.70
CA ARG A 152 12.85 1.40 13.58
C ARG A 152 13.26 -0.05 13.39
N CYS A 153 14.23 -0.26 12.51
CA CYS A 153 14.98 -1.49 12.36
C CYS A 153 16.36 -1.12 11.82
N LEU A 154 17.42 -1.79 12.28
CA LEU A 154 18.75 -1.46 11.83
C LEU A 154 18.88 -1.69 10.30
N GLY A 155 19.40 -0.72 9.57
CA GLY A 155 19.58 -0.83 8.11
C GLY A 155 18.28 -0.78 7.31
N SER A 156 17.14 -0.49 7.94
CA SER A 156 15.90 -0.20 7.21
C SER A 156 15.91 1.22 6.63
N TYR A 157 15.08 1.43 5.61
CA TYR A 157 14.95 2.73 4.95
C TYR A 157 13.56 2.88 4.32
N TYR A 158 13.21 4.12 4.00
CA TYR A 158 11.98 4.49 3.32
C TYR A 158 12.23 5.75 2.48
N ARG A 159 11.33 6.05 1.53
CA ARG A 159 11.46 7.23 0.68
C ARG A 159 11.16 8.53 1.42
N LEU A 160 11.85 9.60 1.07
CA LEU A 160 11.73 10.92 1.71
C LEU A 160 11.07 11.99 0.83
N ASP A 161 10.67 11.64 -0.38
CA ASP A 161 10.21 12.58 -1.40
C ASP A 161 8.71 12.50 -1.67
N LEU A 162 7.93 11.90 -0.75
CA LEU A 162 6.47 11.81 -0.90
C LEU A 162 5.83 13.19 -1.02
N LYS A 163 6.28 14.17 -0.24
CA LYS A 163 5.80 15.55 -0.34
C LYS A 163 6.06 16.18 -1.70
N GLU A 164 7.25 15.96 -2.28
CA GLU A 164 7.58 16.47 -3.62
C GLU A 164 6.71 15.82 -4.70
N LEU A 165 6.55 14.49 -4.63
CA LEU A 165 5.69 13.75 -5.55
C LEU A 165 4.22 14.20 -5.45
N ALA A 166 3.70 14.36 -4.24
CA ALA A 166 2.33 14.82 -4.01
C ALA A 166 2.12 16.21 -4.62
N ALA A 167 3.04 17.15 -4.41
CA ALA A 167 2.98 18.47 -5.01
C ALA A 167 3.01 18.41 -6.55
N LYS A 168 3.94 17.63 -7.12
CA LYS A 168 4.11 17.46 -8.58
C LYS A 168 2.85 16.93 -9.26
N TYR A 169 2.13 16.01 -8.63
CA TYR A 169 0.97 15.34 -9.23
C TYR A 169 -0.39 15.85 -8.74
N SER A 170 -0.41 16.82 -7.83
CA SER A 170 -1.64 17.44 -7.30
C SER A 170 -2.57 18.02 -8.38
N SER A 171 -2.01 18.57 -9.46
CA SER A 171 -2.77 19.15 -10.58
C SER A 171 -3.45 18.09 -11.45
N LEU A 172 -2.84 16.91 -11.59
CA LEU A 172 -3.45 15.80 -12.33
C LEU A 172 -4.69 15.28 -11.59
N LEU A 173 -4.62 15.18 -10.27
CA LEU A 173 -5.69 14.67 -9.41
C LEU A 173 -6.87 15.64 -9.26
N THR A 174 -6.63 16.95 -9.41
CA THR A 174 -7.70 17.97 -9.36
C THR A 174 -8.41 18.15 -10.69
N SER A 175 -7.76 17.87 -11.83
CA SER A 175 -8.40 17.92 -13.15
C SER A 175 -9.51 16.88 -13.36
N GLU A 176 -9.45 15.75 -12.66
CA GLU A 176 -10.48 14.70 -12.70
C GLU A 176 -11.71 15.01 -11.83
N LYS A 177 -11.58 15.86 -10.79
CA LYS A 177 -12.73 16.33 -9.99
C LYS A 177 -13.78 17.08 -10.82
N ALA A 178 -13.38 17.67 -11.95
CA ALA A 178 -14.28 18.38 -12.85
C ALA A 178 -15.01 17.44 -13.84
N ALA A 179 -14.53 16.21 -14.04
CA ALA A 179 -15.10 15.26 -15.01
C ALA A 179 -16.00 14.20 -14.37
N LEU A 180 -16.00 14.08 -13.04
CA LEU A 180 -16.77 13.10 -12.25
C LEU A 180 -17.93 13.75 -11.45
N ARG A 181 -18.26 15.01 -11.73
CA ARG A 181 -19.49 15.69 -11.28
C ARG A 181 -20.42 15.87 -12.47
#